data_AF-A0A147B8L6-F1
#
_entry.id   AF-A0A147B8L6-F1
#
_cell.length_a   1.000
_cell.length_b   1.000
_cell.length_c   1.000
_cell.angle_alpha   90.00
_cell.angle_beta   90.00
_cell.angle_gamma   90.00
#
_symmetry.space_group_name_H-M   'P 1'
#
loop_
_entity.id
_entity.type
_entity.pdbx_description
1 polymer ?
#
loop_
_entity_poly.entity_id
_entity_poly.type
_entity_poly.pdbx_seq_one_letter_code
_entity_poly.pdbx_strand_id
1 'polypeptide(L)'
;QNVSPVTNAKQQAYDMRREGMEHKRSLSTGNAALESMLRPDGSTPDNSPRGTKRKNEGDDDSDEEPHDEVRLWEDGWRERYYVSKFDISGDNIAFRYDVASAYVEGLCWVLRYYYQGCASWKWFFPYHYAPFASDFINIGDLKIEFERGTQPFKPMEQLMSVFPAASKQHLPEPWAELMVDPDSPIIDFYPSDFKVDLNGKKFAWQGVALLPFVDEKRLLETVQTVYPLLTEEEKKRNTRGDDILYVRKGHKG
;
A
#
# COMPACT_ATOMS: atom_id res chain seq x y z
N GLN A 1 -17.54 7.21 -17.90
CA GLN A 1 -16.42 8.13 -18.18
C GLN A 1 -15.26 7.29 -18.69
N ASN A 2 -14.73 7.57 -19.87
CA ASN A 2 -13.61 6.81 -20.44
C ASN A 2 -12.36 7.02 -19.58
N VAL A 3 -11.91 5.97 -18.91
CA VAL A 3 -10.64 5.97 -18.17
C VAL A 3 -9.55 5.64 -19.18
N SER A 4 -8.75 6.65 -19.53
CA SER A 4 -7.57 6.47 -20.38
C SER A 4 -6.47 5.72 -19.62
N PRO A 5 -5.66 4.89 -20.31
CA PRO A 5 -4.59 4.13 -19.68
C PRO A 5 -3.56 5.05 -19.00
N VAL A 6 -2.99 4.57 -17.89
CA VAL A 6 -1.91 5.24 -17.15
C VAL A 6 -0.66 5.25 -18.02
N THR A 7 -0.52 6.27 -18.87
CA THR A 7 0.64 6.44 -19.73
C THR A 7 1.84 7.02 -18.99
N ASN A 8 1.63 7.64 -17.81
CA ASN A 8 2.69 8.18 -16.96
C ASN A 8 2.21 8.34 -15.50
N ALA A 9 2.56 7.37 -14.64
CA ALA A 9 2.20 7.38 -13.22
C ALA A 9 2.68 8.63 -12.48
N LYS A 10 3.83 9.19 -12.88
CA LYS A 10 4.36 10.44 -12.32
C LYS A 10 3.48 11.64 -12.62
N GLN A 11 3.00 11.75 -13.86
CA GLN A 11 2.11 12.84 -14.26
C GLN A 11 0.78 12.76 -13.50
N GLN A 12 0.21 11.56 -13.34
CA GLN A 12 -1.05 11.38 -12.60
C GLN A 12 -0.90 11.72 -11.12
N ALA A 13 0.16 11.25 -10.45
CA ALA A 13 0.41 11.58 -9.05
C ALA A 13 0.62 13.09 -8.84
N TYR A 14 1.28 13.77 -9.78
CA TYR A 14 1.42 15.22 -9.80
C TYR A 14 0.05 15.93 -9.92
N ASP A 15 -0.77 15.53 -10.90
CA ASP A 15 -2.08 16.15 -11.15
C ASP A 15 -3.04 15.95 -9.96
N MET A 16 -3.10 14.74 -9.38
CA MET A 16 -3.92 14.44 -8.19
C MET A 16 -3.56 15.33 -6.98
N ARG A 17 -2.27 15.61 -6.76
CA ARG A 17 -1.85 16.51 -5.67
C ARG A 17 -2.14 17.97 -5.96
N ARG A 18 -1.98 18.41 -7.21
CA ARG A 18 -2.30 19.79 -7.58
C ARG A 18 -3.79 20.06 -7.37
N GLU A 19 -4.65 19.12 -7.79
CA GLU A 19 -6.08 19.16 -7.53
C GLU A 19 -6.39 19.12 -6.03
N GLY A 20 -5.73 18.25 -5.26
CA GLY A 20 -5.88 18.18 -3.80
C GLY A 20 -5.48 19.47 -3.06
N MET A 21 -4.41 20.14 -3.52
CA MET A 21 -3.99 21.45 -2.98
C MET A 21 -4.97 22.57 -3.33
N GLU A 22 -5.53 22.55 -4.54
CA GLU A 22 -6.58 23.49 -4.95
C GLU A 22 -7.87 23.29 -4.15
N HIS A 23 -8.27 22.05 -3.91
CA HIS A 23 -9.41 21.71 -3.03
C HIS A 23 -9.21 22.20 -1.60
N LYS A 24 -7.99 22.02 -1.04
CA LYS A 24 -7.65 22.47 0.31
C LYS A 24 -7.65 24.01 0.43
N ARG A 25 -7.27 24.73 -0.63
CA ARG A 25 -7.41 26.20 -0.70
C ARG A 25 -8.88 26.62 -0.77
N SER A 26 -9.75 25.88 -1.47
CA SER A 26 -11.18 26.16 -1.56
C SER A 26 -11.93 25.91 -0.23
N LEU A 27 -11.52 24.91 0.55
CA LEU A 27 -12.11 24.59 1.87
C LEU A 27 -11.74 25.61 2.98
N SER A 28 -10.69 26.42 2.77
CA SER A 28 -10.25 27.46 3.72
C SER A 28 -11.29 28.56 3.99
N THR A 29 -12.33 28.70 3.16
CA THR A 29 -13.36 29.75 3.30
C THR A 29 -14.64 29.28 4.01
N GLY A 30 -14.70 28.03 4.49
CA GLY A 30 -15.95 27.41 4.98
C GLY A 30 -15.94 26.85 6.41
N ASN A 31 -15.02 27.26 7.29
CA ASN A 31 -14.77 26.56 8.57
C ASN A 31 -15.70 26.90 9.76
N ALA A 32 -16.77 27.67 9.58
CA ALA A 32 -17.67 28.03 10.69
C ALA A 32 -18.48 26.83 11.24
N ALA A 33 -18.72 25.80 10.42
CA ALA A 33 -19.53 24.64 10.81
C ALA A 33 -18.78 23.59 11.63
N LEU A 34 -17.43 23.55 11.56
CA LEU A 34 -16.61 22.58 12.28
C LEU A 34 -16.24 23.07 13.69
N GLU A 35 -16.06 24.39 13.87
CA GLU A 35 -15.78 25.00 15.20
C GLU A 35 -16.95 24.87 16.19
N SER A 36 -18.19 24.78 15.71
CA SER A 36 -19.37 24.65 16.57
C SER A 36 -19.51 23.25 17.19
N MET A 37 -18.84 22.23 16.63
CA MET A 37 -18.88 20.85 17.11
C MET A 37 -17.81 20.50 18.16
N LEU A 38 -16.85 21.40 18.41
CA LEU A 38 -15.68 21.16 19.27
C LEU A 38 -15.77 21.79 20.67
N ARG A 39 -16.94 22.29 21.08
CA ARG A 39 -17.14 22.83 22.44
C ARG A 39 -17.67 21.74 23.39
N PRO A 40 -16.99 21.46 24.51
CA PRO A 40 -17.51 20.54 25.51
C PRO A 40 -18.62 21.23 26.32
N ASP A 41 -19.78 20.58 26.40
CA ASP A 41 -20.98 21.10 27.04
C ASP A 41 -20.95 20.85 28.55
N GLY A 42 -21.23 21.88 29.34
CA GLY A 42 -21.19 21.79 30.80
C GLY A 42 -21.70 23.04 31.52
N SER A 43 -23.03 23.15 31.70
CA SER A 43 -23.72 23.17 33.01
C SER A 43 -25.09 23.88 32.98
N THR A 44 -26.02 23.30 33.76
CA THR A 44 -27.33 23.79 34.29
C THR A 44 -28.64 23.32 33.62
N PRO A 45 -29.74 23.15 34.41
CA PRO A 45 -30.66 22.02 34.27
C PRO A 45 -32.12 22.36 33.88
N ASP A 46 -32.87 21.29 33.58
CA ASP A 46 -34.31 21.08 33.80
C ASP A 46 -35.27 21.02 32.58
N ASN A 47 -36.21 20.08 32.71
CA ASN A 47 -37.54 19.89 32.09
C ASN A 47 -37.73 19.16 30.73
N SER A 48 -38.10 17.87 30.83
CA SER A 48 -39.09 17.02 30.09
C SER A 48 -39.62 17.42 28.67
N PRO A 49 -40.08 16.49 27.78
CA PRO A 49 -40.46 15.08 27.98
C PRO A 49 -39.91 14.07 26.91
N ARG A 50 -40.06 12.77 27.21
CA ARG A 50 -39.65 11.60 26.42
C ARG A 50 -40.16 11.60 24.97
N GLY A 51 -39.24 11.57 24.00
CA GLY A 51 -39.53 11.38 22.58
C GLY A 51 -39.75 9.90 22.21
N THR A 52 -40.89 9.63 21.59
CA THR A 52 -41.30 8.34 21.04
C THR A 52 -40.40 7.96 19.85
N LYS A 53 -39.82 6.74 19.84
CA LYS A 53 -39.07 6.19 18.70
C LYS A 53 -39.97 6.12 17.46
N ARG A 54 -39.70 6.94 16.44
CA ARG A 54 -40.25 6.72 15.10
C ARG A 54 -39.47 5.57 14.45
N LYS A 55 -40.20 4.57 13.97
CA LYS A 55 -39.68 3.48 13.15
C LYS A 55 -39.35 4.08 11.77
N ASN A 56 -38.10 3.99 11.33
CA ASN A 56 -37.74 4.37 9.97
C ASN A 56 -38.21 3.25 9.04
N GLU A 57 -39.37 3.41 8.40
CA GLU A 57 -39.84 2.54 7.33
C GLU A 57 -39.19 2.98 6.02
N GLY A 58 -37.93 2.59 5.83
CA GLY A 58 -37.16 2.96 4.65
C GLY A 58 -35.80 2.28 4.49
N ASP A 59 -35.57 1.12 5.10
CA ASP A 59 -34.51 0.20 4.65
C ASP A 59 -35.05 -0.58 3.46
N ASP A 60 -35.06 0.06 2.29
CA ASP A 60 -34.95 -0.66 1.04
C ASP A 60 -33.45 -0.96 0.86
N ASP A 61 -32.98 -1.99 1.59
CA ASP A 61 -31.67 -2.63 1.44
C ASP A 61 -31.61 -3.30 0.05
N SER A 62 -31.59 -2.48 -1.00
CA SER A 62 -30.96 -2.87 -2.26
C SER A 62 -29.47 -2.64 -2.12
N ASP A 63 -28.84 -3.46 -1.26
CA ASP A 63 -27.41 -3.77 -1.38
C ASP A 63 -27.23 -4.43 -2.75
N GLU A 64 -27.19 -3.64 -3.83
CA GLU A 64 -26.77 -4.12 -5.14
C GLU A 64 -25.37 -4.70 -4.97
N GLU A 65 -25.28 -6.04 -5.02
CA GLU A 65 -24.00 -6.72 -4.93
C GLU A 65 -23.05 -6.10 -5.98
N PRO A 66 -21.81 -5.73 -5.57
CA PRO A 66 -20.87 -5.12 -6.49
C PRO A 66 -20.72 -5.97 -7.75
N HIS A 67 -20.86 -5.36 -8.92
CA HIS A 67 -20.78 -6.06 -10.20
C HIS A 67 -19.41 -6.75 -10.35
N ASP A 68 -19.38 -8.08 -10.22
CA ASP A 68 -18.18 -8.88 -10.47
C ASP A 68 -17.94 -8.99 -11.97
N GLU A 69 -16.97 -8.24 -12.48
CA GLU A 69 -16.60 -8.24 -13.90
C GLU A 69 -16.02 -9.58 -14.37
N VAL A 70 -15.41 -10.35 -13.47
CA VAL A 70 -14.70 -11.58 -13.82
C VAL A 70 -15.69 -12.72 -14.07
N ARG A 71 -16.75 -12.80 -13.27
CA ARG A 71 -17.78 -13.85 -13.36
C ARG A 71 -17.15 -15.24 -13.45
N LEU A 72 -16.52 -15.66 -12.35
CA LEU A 72 -15.78 -16.94 -12.29
C LEU A 72 -16.65 -18.18 -12.57
N TRP A 73 -17.97 -18.03 -12.54
CA TRP A 73 -18.95 -19.09 -12.80
C TRP A 73 -19.37 -19.21 -14.28
N GLU A 74 -18.91 -18.33 -15.17
CA GLU A 74 -19.26 -18.33 -16.60
C GLU A 74 -18.06 -18.66 -17.49
N ASP A 75 -18.29 -19.32 -18.63
CA ASP A 75 -17.27 -19.58 -19.65
C ASP A 75 -16.52 -18.29 -20.05
N GLY A 76 -15.22 -18.40 -20.31
CA GLY A 76 -14.35 -17.26 -20.59
C GLY A 76 -13.92 -16.46 -19.35
N TRP A 77 -14.14 -16.98 -18.13
CA TRP A 77 -13.73 -16.35 -16.88
C TRP A 77 -12.22 -16.09 -16.80
N ARG A 78 -11.41 -16.96 -17.41
CA ARG A 78 -9.95 -16.84 -17.35
C ARG A 78 -9.47 -15.61 -18.10
N GLU A 79 -9.99 -15.41 -19.31
CA GLU A 79 -9.68 -14.26 -20.14
C GLU A 79 -10.15 -12.96 -19.46
N ARG A 80 -11.38 -12.95 -18.93
CA ARG A 80 -11.91 -11.79 -18.20
C ARG A 80 -11.08 -11.46 -16.95
N TYR A 81 -10.61 -12.46 -16.22
CA TYR A 81 -9.77 -12.26 -15.05
C TYR A 81 -8.46 -11.55 -15.40
N TYR A 82 -7.72 -12.05 -16.39
CA TYR A 82 -6.44 -11.46 -16.77
C TYR A 82 -6.61 -10.06 -17.37
N VAL A 83 -7.67 -9.83 -18.15
CA VAL A 83 -8.00 -8.49 -18.67
C VAL A 83 -8.36 -7.53 -17.53
N SER A 84 -9.27 -7.91 -16.63
CA SER A 84 -9.75 -7.03 -15.56
C SER A 84 -8.68 -6.76 -14.48
N LYS A 85 -7.93 -7.79 -14.07
CA LYS A 85 -7.00 -7.70 -12.93
C LYS A 85 -5.57 -7.29 -13.30
N PHE A 86 -5.13 -7.58 -14.51
CA PHE A 86 -3.76 -7.31 -14.95
C PHE A 86 -3.68 -6.34 -16.12
N ASP A 87 -4.81 -5.91 -16.70
CA ASP A 87 -4.89 -5.05 -17.89
C ASP A 87 -4.07 -5.60 -19.08
N ILE A 88 -4.05 -6.94 -19.21
CA ILE A 88 -3.40 -7.63 -20.31
C ILE A 88 -4.42 -8.33 -21.20
N SER A 89 -4.09 -8.46 -22.48
CA SER A 89 -4.91 -9.26 -23.40
C SER A 89 -4.99 -10.71 -22.93
N GLY A 90 -6.20 -11.28 -22.99
CA GLY A 90 -6.45 -12.65 -22.53
C GLY A 90 -5.65 -13.71 -23.28
N ASP A 91 -5.15 -13.43 -24.47
CA ASP A 91 -4.32 -14.35 -25.27
C ASP A 91 -2.83 -14.34 -24.90
N ASN A 92 -2.39 -13.49 -23.97
CA ASN A 92 -1.00 -13.42 -23.54
C ASN A 92 -0.65 -14.55 -22.56
N ILE A 93 -0.51 -15.76 -23.09
CA ILE A 93 -0.16 -16.97 -22.33
C ILE A 93 1.22 -16.83 -21.67
N ALA A 94 2.17 -16.16 -22.32
CA ALA A 94 3.52 -15.94 -21.77
C ALA A 94 3.47 -15.18 -20.44
N PHE A 95 2.67 -14.11 -20.37
CA PHE A 95 2.49 -13.35 -19.13
C PHE A 95 1.88 -14.20 -18.01
N ARG A 96 0.92 -15.08 -18.33
CA ARG A 96 0.34 -16.00 -17.33
C ARG A 96 1.42 -16.90 -16.72
N TYR A 97 2.35 -17.38 -17.56
CA TYR A 97 3.51 -18.14 -17.10
C TYR A 97 4.49 -17.31 -16.28
N ASP A 98 4.71 -16.05 -16.62
CA ASP A 98 5.58 -15.16 -15.84
C ASP A 98 5.02 -14.95 -14.42
N VAL A 99 3.71 -14.69 -14.30
CA VAL A 99 3.03 -14.58 -13.00
C VAL A 99 3.10 -15.88 -12.21
N ALA A 100 2.86 -17.03 -12.86
CA ALA A 100 2.98 -18.35 -12.23
C ALA A 100 4.41 -18.64 -11.77
N SER A 101 5.41 -18.30 -12.57
CA SER A 101 6.83 -18.49 -12.26
C SER A 101 7.25 -17.64 -11.06
N ALA A 102 6.87 -16.36 -11.04
CA ALA A 102 7.11 -15.46 -9.90
C ALA A 102 6.39 -15.95 -8.63
N TYR A 103 5.19 -16.53 -8.78
CA TYR A 103 4.45 -17.10 -7.65
C TYR A 103 5.17 -18.33 -7.07
N VAL A 104 5.66 -19.24 -7.92
CA VAL A 104 6.47 -20.40 -7.48
C VAL A 104 7.76 -19.94 -6.81
N GLU A 105 8.44 -18.95 -7.38
CA GLU A 105 9.61 -18.34 -6.75
C GLU A 105 9.28 -17.84 -5.34
N GLY A 106 8.12 -17.19 -5.17
CA GLY A 106 7.65 -16.74 -3.87
C GLY A 106 7.33 -17.86 -2.88
N LEU A 107 6.73 -18.95 -3.34
CA LEU A 107 6.52 -20.13 -2.49
C LEU A 107 7.86 -20.69 -2.00
N CYS A 108 8.86 -20.77 -2.87
CA CYS A 108 10.21 -21.19 -2.50
C CYS A 108 10.89 -20.19 -1.56
N TRP A 109 10.70 -18.89 -1.75
CA TRP A 109 11.20 -17.84 -0.87
C TRP A 109 10.62 -17.99 0.53
N VAL A 110 9.29 -18.14 0.64
CA VAL A 110 8.59 -18.34 1.91
C VAL A 110 9.07 -19.62 2.59
N LEU A 111 9.16 -20.74 1.87
CA LEU A 111 9.64 -21.99 2.45
C LEU A 111 11.08 -21.84 2.99
N ARG A 112 11.98 -21.20 2.26
CA ARG A 112 13.34 -20.91 2.75
C ARG A 112 13.33 -19.97 3.95
N TYR A 113 12.49 -18.93 3.93
CA TYR A 113 12.35 -17.99 5.05
C TYR A 113 12.11 -18.70 6.38
N TYR A 114 11.18 -19.67 6.40
CA TYR A 114 10.85 -20.41 7.61
C TYR A 114 11.95 -21.40 8.06
N TYR A 115 12.61 -22.07 7.12
CA TYR A 115 13.53 -23.18 7.47
C TYR A 115 15.02 -22.82 7.45
N GLN A 116 15.40 -21.76 6.74
CA GLN A 116 16.80 -21.37 6.49
C GLN A 116 17.04 -19.86 6.69
N GLY A 117 16.02 -19.11 7.10
CA GLY A 117 16.08 -17.65 7.21
C GLY A 117 15.86 -16.94 5.86
N CYS A 118 15.94 -15.61 5.88
CA CYS A 118 15.64 -14.78 4.72
C CYS A 118 16.56 -15.08 3.53
N ALA A 119 15.98 -15.59 2.43
CA ALA A 119 16.71 -15.95 1.23
C ALA A 119 17.14 -14.75 0.39
N SER A 120 16.31 -13.70 0.35
CA SER A 120 16.62 -12.40 -0.26
C SER A 120 15.77 -11.31 0.40
N TRP A 121 16.40 -10.21 0.82
CA TRP A 121 15.72 -9.04 1.38
C TRP A 121 15.10 -8.13 0.31
N LYS A 122 15.48 -8.31 -0.96
CA LYS A 122 15.00 -7.51 -2.09
C LYS A 122 13.89 -8.20 -2.88
N TRP A 123 13.79 -9.51 -2.79
CA TRP A 123 12.80 -10.27 -3.54
C TRP A 123 11.39 -9.92 -3.05
N PHE A 124 10.47 -9.69 -3.99
CA PHE A 124 9.06 -9.51 -3.76
C PHE A 124 8.26 -10.08 -4.93
N PHE A 125 6.97 -10.37 -4.71
CA PHE A 125 6.07 -10.79 -5.79
C PHE A 125 5.52 -9.53 -6.51
N PRO A 126 5.84 -9.30 -7.79
CA PRO A 126 5.61 -8.02 -8.47
C PRO A 126 4.21 -7.89 -9.08
N TYR A 127 3.21 -8.53 -8.48
CA TYR A 127 1.82 -8.47 -8.93
C TYR A 127 0.86 -8.37 -7.75
N HIS A 128 -0.26 -7.69 -7.95
CA HIS A 128 -1.31 -7.55 -6.94
C HIS A 128 -2.19 -8.79 -6.80
N TYR A 129 -2.22 -9.64 -7.82
CA TYR A 129 -3.10 -10.80 -7.90
C TYR A 129 -2.32 -12.08 -8.23
N ALA A 130 -2.85 -13.20 -7.77
CA ALA A 130 -2.28 -14.52 -8.02
C ALA A 130 -2.69 -15.07 -9.40
N PRO A 131 -1.92 -15.98 -10.01
CA PRO A 131 -2.36 -16.72 -11.19
C PRO A 131 -3.33 -17.84 -10.80
N PHE A 132 -4.00 -18.47 -11.77
CA PHE A 132 -4.80 -19.65 -11.46
C PHE A 132 -3.92 -20.89 -11.33
N ALA A 133 -4.41 -21.88 -10.56
CA ALA A 133 -3.75 -23.18 -10.40
C ALA A 133 -3.46 -23.86 -11.75
N SER A 134 -4.31 -23.65 -12.76
CA SER A 134 -4.14 -24.18 -14.12
C SER A 134 -3.00 -23.56 -14.92
N ASP A 135 -2.46 -22.41 -14.50
CA ASP A 135 -1.39 -21.71 -15.20
C ASP A 135 0.00 -22.15 -14.70
N PHE A 136 0.06 -22.97 -13.63
CA PHE A 136 1.28 -23.59 -13.12
C PHE A 136 1.67 -24.81 -13.98
N ILE A 137 2.21 -24.54 -15.18
CA ILE A 137 2.66 -25.58 -16.11
C ILE A 137 4.19 -25.64 -16.09
N ASN A 138 4.76 -26.86 -16.10
CA ASN A 138 6.21 -27.11 -16.12
C ASN A 138 7.01 -26.42 -14.99
N ILE A 139 6.39 -26.23 -13.83
CA ILE A 139 7.03 -25.55 -12.70
C ILE A 139 8.26 -26.27 -12.15
N GLY A 140 8.39 -27.58 -12.43
CA GLY A 140 9.56 -28.37 -12.03
C GLY A 140 10.85 -27.98 -12.76
N ASP A 141 10.72 -27.33 -13.92
CA ASP A 141 11.87 -26.86 -14.72
C ASP A 141 12.33 -25.45 -14.34
N LEU A 142 11.60 -24.78 -13.44
CA LEU A 142 11.93 -23.43 -12.99
C LEU A 142 13.22 -23.43 -12.17
N LYS A 143 14.19 -22.62 -12.60
CA LYS A 143 15.43 -22.39 -11.86
C LYS A 143 15.20 -21.27 -10.85
N ILE A 144 15.02 -21.64 -9.60
CA ILE A 144 14.81 -20.69 -8.50
C ILE A 144 16.14 -20.31 -7.86
N GLU A 145 16.60 -19.09 -8.14
CA GLU A 145 17.82 -18.52 -7.61
C GLU A 145 17.56 -17.13 -7.03
N PHE A 146 17.90 -16.94 -5.76
CA PHE A 146 17.78 -15.64 -5.10
C PHE A 146 19.13 -14.92 -5.10
N GLU A 147 19.11 -13.60 -5.29
CA GLU A 147 20.29 -12.74 -5.16
C GLU A 147 20.95 -12.97 -3.78
N ARG A 148 22.24 -13.30 -3.80
CA ARG A 148 23.01 -13.54 -2.57
C ARG A 148 23.55 -12.24 -2.00
N GLY A 149 23.63 -12.17 -0.68
CA GLY A 149 24.23 -11.03 0.00
C GLY A 149 23.35 -9.78 0.02
N THR A 150 22.06 -9.89 -0.33
CA THR A 150 21.09 -8.81 -0.11
C THR A 150 21.04 -8.42 1.36
N GLN A 151 20.86 -7.13 1.63
CA GLN A 151 20.80 -6.57 2.97
C GLN A 151 19.42 -5.95 3.21
N PRO A 152 18.94 -5.94 4.46
CA PRO A 152 17.74 -5.18 4.79
C PRO A 152 17.96 -3.69 4.50
N PHE A 153 16.88 -2.99 4.14
CA PHE A 153 16.86 -1.52 4.15
C PHE A 153 17.28 -0.99 5.52
N LYS A 154 17.90 0.19 5.53
CA LYS A 154 18.06 0.93 6.78
C LYS A 154 16.69 1.41 7.28
N PRO A 155 16.53 1.64 8.60
CA PRO A 155 15.24 1.98 9.18
C PRO A 155 14.50 3.11 8.46
N MET A 156 15.17 4.21 8.11
CA MET A 156 14.54 5.35 7.44
C MET A 156 14.22 5.08 5.96
N GLU A 157 15.06 4.31 5.27
CA GLU A 157 14.81 3.88 3.89
C GLU A 157 13.55 3.02 3.83
N GLN A 158 13.42 2.09 4.80
CA GLN A 158 12.22 1.29 4.94
C GLN A 158 11.00 2.18 5.23
N LEU A 159 11.10 3.16 6.15
CA LEU A 159 10.00 4.08 6.43
C LEU A 159 9.53 4.82 5.18
N MET A 160 10.45 5.28 4.33
CA MET A 160 10.10 5.87 3.04
C MET A 160 9.38 4.87 2.12
N SER A 161 9.78 3.60 2.12
CA SER A 161 9.10 2.59 1.28
C SER A 161 7.70 2.16 1.77
N VAL A 162 7.36 2.38 3.05
CA VAL A 162 6.12 1.84 3.65
C VAL A 162 5.12 2.91 4.10
N PHE A 163 5.57 4.12 4.42
CA PHE A 163 4.67 5.15 4.93
C PHE A 163 3.94 5.91 3.82
N PRO A 164 2.64 6.21 4.03
CA PRO A 164 1.99 7.23 3.23
C PRO A 164 2.52 8.62 3.62
N ALA A 165 2.41 9.58 2.71
CA ALA A 165 2.83 10.97 2.94
C ALA A 165 2.14 11.62 4.16
N ALA A 166 0.97 11.13 4.56
CA ALA A 166 0.26 11.59 5.76
C ALA A 166 0.98 11.27 7.09
N SER A 167 1.96 10.36 7.06
CA SER A 167 2.76 9.94 8.22
C SER A 167 4.19 10.51 8.21
N LYS A 168 4.44 11.54 7.38
CA LYS A 168 5.78 12.11 7.17
C LYS A 168 6.45 12.69 8.43
N GLN A 169 5.67 13.02 9.46
CA GLN A 169 6.20 13.51 10.76
C GLN A 169 7.12 12.52 11.49
N HIS A 170 7.15 11.26 11.07
CA HIS A 170 8.01 10.23 11.64
C HIS A 170 9.37 10.11 10.93
N LEU A 171 9.60 10.92 9.90
CA LEU A 171 10.83 11.01 9.14
C LEU A 171 11.52 12.36 9.41
N PRO A 172 12.85 12.45 9.21
CA PRO A 172 13.56 13.71 9.17
C PRO A 172 12.91 14.68 8.18
N GLU A 173 12.89 15.98 8.50
CA GLU A 173 12.25 17.01 7.68
C GLU A 173 12.69 16.98 6.19
N PRO A 174 14.01 16.85 5.86
CA PRO A 174 14.43 16.77 4.46
C PRO A 174 13.91 15.52 3.72
N TRP A 175 13.69 14.42 4.43
CA TRP A 175 13.15 13.18 3.86
C TRP A 175 11.63 13.25 3.71
N ALA A 176 10.96 13.82 4.71
CA ALA A 176 9.53 14.07 4.72
C ALA A 176 9.08 14.93 3.53
N GLU A 177 9.92 15.87 3.09
CA GLU A 177 9.64 16.73 1.93
C GLU A 177 9.58 15.94 0.62
N LEU A 178 10.42 14.92 0.45
CA LEU A 178 10.42 14.05 -0.74
C LEU A 178 9.09 13.30 -0.95
N MET A 179 8.26 13.16 0.09
CA MET A 179 6.95 12.49 0.03
C MET A 179 5.82 13.43 -0.41
N VAL A 180 6.05 14.75 -0.39
CA VAL A 180 5.01 15.77 -0.63
C VAL A 180 5.33 16.72 -1.77
N ASP A 181 6.63 16.97 -2.03
CA ASP A 181 7.08 17.86 -3.08
C ASP A 181 6.67 17.30 -4.46
N PRO A 182 5.82 18.02 -5.22
CA PRO A 182 5.42 17.61 -6.57
C PRO A 182 6.58 17.36 -7.53
N ASP A 183 7.73 18.00 -7.30
CA ASP A 183 8.92 17.88 -8.14
C ASP A 183 9.84 16.73 -7.70
N SER A 184 9.53 16.07 -6.58
CA SER A 184 10.31 14.93 -6.07
C SER A 184 10.40 13.80 -7.10
N PRO A 185 11.59 13.20 -7.32
CA PRO A 185 11.78 12.09 -8.26
C PRO A 185 10.97 10.82 -7.91
N ILE A 186 10.48 10.73 -6.69
CA ILE A 186 9.76 9.57 -6.13
C ILE A 186 8.34 9.92 -5.68
N ILE A 187 7.81 11.08 -6.12
CA ILE A 187 6.50 11.56 -5.68
C ILE A 187 5.35 10.61 -6.06
N ASP A 188 5.55 9.82 -7.10
CA ASP A 188 4.61 8.83 -7.61
C ASP A 188 4.45 7.60 -6.70
N PHE A 189 5.35 7.40 -5.74
CA PHE A 189 5.20 6.35 -4.73
C PHE A 189 4.14 6.66 -3.67
N TYR A 190 3.72 7.92 -3.51
CA TYR A 190 2.90 8.35 -2.38
C TYR A 190 1.55 8.95 -2.80
N PRO A 191 0.73 8.28 -3.63
CA PRO A 191 -0.52 8.86 -4.11
C PRO A 191 -1.42 9.31 -2.95
N SER A 192 -2.14 10.43 -3.13
CA SER A 192 -3.05 10.96 -2.10
C SER A 192 -4.32 10.12 -1.95
N ASP A 193 -4.68 9.37 -2.99
CA ASP A 193 -5.80 8.44 -3.03
C ASP A 193 -5.45 7.23 -3.91
N PHE A 194 -6.02 6.07 -3.63
CA PHE A 194 -5.75 4.84 -4.38
C PHE A 194 -6.98 3.93 -4.38
N LYS A 195 -7.07 3.07 -5.40
CA LYS A 195 -8.19 2.15 -5.55
C LYS A 195 -8.03 0.94 -4.65
N VAL A 196 -9.12 0.52 -4.02
CA VAL A 196 -9.21 -0.78 -3.33
C VAL A 196 -10.14 -1.67 -4.12
N ASP A 197 -9.61 -2.76 -4.68
CA ASP A 197 -10.41 -3.78 -5.34
C ASP A 197 -10.92 -4.80 -4.31
N LEU A 198 -12.24 -4.86 -4.11
CA LEU A 198 -12.84 -5.83 -3.20
C LEU A 198 -12.61 -7.28 -3.65
N ASN A 199 -12.43 -7.53 -4.95
CA ASN A 199 -12.13 -8.86 -5.51
C ASN A 199 -13.04 -9.97 -4.94
N GLY A 200 -14.35 -9.73 -4.93
CA GLY A 200 -15.37 -10.65 -4.40
C GLY A 200 -15.43 -10.75 -2.87
N LYS A 201 -14.75 -9.86 -2.14
CA LYS A 201 -14.81 -9.78 -0.67
C LYS A 201 -15.86 -8.76 -0.20
N LYS A 202 -16.39 -8.98 1.00
CA LYS A 202 -17.44 -8.15 1.59
C LYS A 202 -16.92 -6.84 2.16
N PHE A 203 -15.72 -6.85 2.73
CA PHE A 203 -15.19 -5.69 3.45
C PHE A 203 -13.92 -5.14 2.81
N ALA A 204 -13.77 -3.81 2.78
CA ALA A 204 -12.63 -3.13 2.17
C ALA A 204 -11.26 -3.59 2.70
N TRP A 205 -11.16 -3.93 4.00
CA TRP A 205 -9.91 -4.43 4.61
C TRP A 205 -9.49 -5.82 4.11
N GLN A 206 -10.38 -6.54 3.42
CA GLN A 206 -10.09 -7.80 2.73
C GLN A 206 -9.73 -7.58 1.26
N GLY A 207 -9.96 -6.39 0.74
CA GLY A 207 -9.68 -6.03 -0.64
C GLY A 207 -8.20 -5.79 -0.89
N VAL A 208 -7.85 -5.63 -2.16
CA VAL A 208 -6.49 -5.39 -2.63
C VAL A 208 -6.30 -3.89 -2.82
N ALA A 209 -5.35 -3.31 -2.07
CA ALA A 209 -4.91 -1.93 -2.28
C ALA A 209 -4.03 -1.86 -3.53
N LEU A 210 -4.48 -1.14 -4.56
CA LEU A 210 -3.77 -0.97 -5.82
C LEU A 210 -2.81 0.21 -5.72
N LEU A 211 -1.65 -0.05 -5.13
CA LEU A 211 -0.57 0.91 -4.97
C LEU A 211 0.54 0.66 -5.99
N PRO A 212 1.25 1.69 -6.46
CA PRO A 212 2.44 1.49 -7.27
C PRO A 212 3.51 0.79 -6.41
N PHE A 213 4.21 -0.18 -7.00
CA PHE A 213 5.38 -0.78 -6.37
C PHE A 213 6.53 0.23 -6.33
N VAL A 214 7.24 0.25 -5.20
CA VAL A 214 8.41 1.12 -5.00
C VAL A 214 9.60 0.57 -5.79
N ASP A 215 10.18 1.40 -6.65
CA ASP A 215 11.49 1.12 -7.25
C ASP A 215 12.59 1.40 -6.23
N GLU A 216 13.17 0.32 -5.68
CA GLU A 216 14.25 0.37 -4.67
C GLU A 216 15.41 1.26 -5.13
N LYS A 217 15.86 1.12 -6.37
CA LYS A 217 17.03 1.84 -6.86
C LYS A 217 16.74 3.33 -6.91
N ARG A 218 15.59 3.71 -7.47
CA ARG A 218 15.18 5.12 -7.55
C ARG A 218 14.96 5.73 -6.17
N LEU A 219 14.39 4.96 -5.23
CA LEU A 219 14.24 5.39 -3.84
C LEU A 219 15.60 5.67 -3.21
N LEU A 220 16.52 4.70 -3.26
CA LEU A 220 17.83 4.80 -2.65
C LEU A 220 18.65 5.94 -3.25
N GLU A 221 18.68 6.08 -4.58
CA GLU A 221 19.34 7.20 -5.28
C GLU A 221 18.81 8.56 -4.84
N THR A 222 17.48 8.68 -4.66
CA THR A 222 16.87 9.94 -4.24
C THR A 222 17.22 10.28 -2.78
N VAL A 223 17.12 9.32 -1.87
CA VAL A 223 17.42 9.60 -0.44
C VAL A 223 18.91 9.85 -0.18
N GLN A 224 19.83 9.39 -1.06
CA GLN A 224 21.25 9.77 -0.96
C GLN A 224 21.47 11.28 -1.01
N THR A 225 20.61 12.03 -1.71
CA THR A 225 20.73 13.50 -1.81
C THR A 225 20.49 14.21 -0.47
N VAL A 226 19.69 13.59 0.41
CA VAL A 226 19.29 14.15 1.71
C VAL A 226 19.93 13.44 2.91
N TYR A 227 20.67 12.36 2.68
CA TYR A 227 21.43 11.65 3.71
C TYR A 227 22.42 12.54 4.51
N PRO A 228 23.17 13.45 3.87
CA PRO A 228 24.10 14.35 4.57
C PRO A 228 23.42 15.32 5.53
N LEU A 229 22.11 15.56 5.37
CA LEU A 229 21.34 16.52 6.16
C LEU A 229 20.82 15.95 7.48
N LEU A 230 21.03 14.65 7.73
CA LEU A 230 20.61 14.01 8.97
C LEU A 230 21.41 14.56 10.16
N THR A 231 20.71 14.80 11.26
CA THR A 231 21.31 15.06 12.57
C THR A 231 22.02 13.81 13.10
N GLU A 232 22.89 13.96 14.10
CA GLU A 232 23.61 12.82 14.70
C GLU A 232 22.66 11.83 15.38
N GLU A 233 21.56 12.30 15.97
CA GLU A 233 20.52 11.44 16.55
C GLU A 233 19.80 10.63 15.47
N GLU A 234 19.47 11.27 14.34
CA GLU A 234 18.83 10.63 13.20
C GLU A 234 19.74 9.59 12.53
N LYS A 235 21.04 9.87 12.40
CA LYS A 235 22.02 8.88 11.94
C LYS A 235 22.07 7.67 12.87
N LYS A 236 22.06 7.90 14.18
CA LYS A 236 22.09 6.83 15.20
C LYS A 236 20.87 5.91 15.10
N ARG A 237 19.65 6.45 14.97
CA ARG A 237 18.43 5.64 14.81
C ARG A 237 18.32 4.96 13.44
N ASN A 238 19.07 5.42 12.44
CA ASN A 238 19.13 4.82 11.10
C ASN A 238 20.24 3.76 10.97
N THR A 239 20.78 3.28 12.09
CA THR A 239 21.83 2.25 12.14
C THR A 239 21.26 0.96 12.71
N ARG A 240 21.72 -0.19 12.21
CA ARG A 240 21.38 -1.51 12.76
C ARG A 240 22.00 -1.63 14.16
N GLY A 241 21.16 -1.92 15.15
CA GLY A 241 21.60 -2.17 16.54
C GLY A 241 21.98 -3.63 16.79
N ASP A 242 22.43 -3.87 18.02
CA ASP A 242 22.79 -5.19 18.54
C ASP A 242 21.73 -5.73 19.51
N ASP A 243 21.63 -7.06 19.61
CA ASP A 243 20.79 -7.72 20.59
C ASP A 243 21.36 -7.53 22.01
N ILE A 244 20.48 -7.30 22.99
CA ILE A 244 20.89 -7.08 24.39
C ILE A 244 20.34 -8.20 25.28
N LEU A 245 21.24 -8.97 25.88
CA LEU A 245 20.91 -9.98 26.89
C LEU A 245 21.09 -9.42 28.30
N TYR A 246 19.99 -9.35 29.06
CA TYR A 246 20.03 -8.96 30.47
C TYR A 246 20.00 -10.20 31.35
N VAL A 247 20.97 -10.32 32.26
CA VAL A 247 21.08 -11.44 33.19
C VAL A 247 21.14 -10.92 34.62
N ARG A 248 20.40 -11.56 35.53
CA ARG A 248 20.42 -11.19 36.95
C ARG A 248 21.82 -11.42 37.54
N LYS A 249 22.29 -10.48 38.36
CA LYS A 249 23.52 -10.66 39.15
C LYS A 249 23.45 -11.96 39.96
N GLY A 250 24.40 -12.87 39.73
CA GLY A 250 24.47 -14.19 40.37
C GLY A 250 23.87 -15.36 39.57
N HIS A 251 23.43 -15.15 38.32
CA HIS A 251 23.02 -16.24 37.42
C HIS A 251 24.21 -17.15 37.07
N LYS A 252 24.02 -18.47 37.11
CA LYS A 252 25.12 -19.45 37.01
C LYS A 252 25.46 -19.91 35.59
N GLY A 253 24.73 -19.45 34.58
CA GLY A 253 24.77 -20.01 33.23
C GLY A 253 23.55 -20.88 33.04
#